data_AF-A0A6A5BVK4-F1
#
_entry.id   AF-A0A6A5BVK4-F1
#
_cell.length_a   1.000
_cell.length_b   1.000
_cell.length_c   1.000
_cell.angle_alpha   90.00
_cell.angle_beta   90.00
_cell.angle_gamma   90.00
#
_symmetry.space_group_name_H-M   'P 1'
#
loop_
_entity.id
_entity.type
_entity.pdbx_description
1 polymer ?
#
loop_
_entity_poly.entity_id
_entity_poly.type
_entity_poly.pdbx_seq_one_letter_code
_entity_poly.pdbx_strand_id
1 'polypeptide(L)' 'MPKSQEFAAREGSRTKVVFVVWCPSTVSVKQKFELAATTKTVKEKLNGIFVTHNATSKADLEEQRFVERCLSIMK' A
#
# COMPACT_ATOMS: atom_id res chain seq x y z
N MET A 1 18.39 -1.46 26.15
CA MET A 1 17.41 -2.15 25.29
C MET A 1 16.34 -1.15 24.90
N PRO A 2 16.14 -0.80 23.61
CA PRO A 2 15.08 0.12 23.26
C PRO A 2 13.73 -0.63 23.32
N LYS A 3 12.78 0.00 24.00
CA LYS A 3 11.44 -0.51 24.31
C LYS A 3 10.62 -0.65 23.03
N SER A 4 10.00 -1.80 22.84
CA SER A 4 8.95 -2.07 21.86
C SER A 4 7.85 -1.01 22.04
N GLN A 5 7.67 -0.14 21.05
CA GLN A 5 6.64 0.89 21.09
C GLN A 5 5.30 0.24 20.75
N GLU A 6 4.58 -0.16 21.81
CA GLU A 6 3.20 -0.61 21.74
C GLU A 6 2.30 0.59 21.40
N PHE A 7 2.08 0.81 20.10
CA PHE A 7 1.12 1.79 19.63
C PHE A 7 -0.28 1.28 19.99
N ALA A 8 -0.86 1.85 21.06
CA ALA A 8 -2.23 1.60 21.50
C ALA A 8 -3.23 1.93 20.38
N ALA A 9 -3.51 0.95 19.54
CA ALA A 9 -4.61 1.00 18.60
C ALA A 9 -5.91 0.99 19.43
N ARG A 10 -6.78 1.99 19.20
CA ARG A 10 -8.13 2.04 19.77
C ARG A 10 -8.79 0.68 19.57
N GLU A 11 -9.12 -0.01 20.66
CA GLU A 11 -9.45 -1.43 20.69
C GLU A 11 -10.53 -1.80 19.65
N GLY A 12 -10.20 -2.76 18.76
CA GLY A 12 -11.09 -3.32 17.75
C GLY A 12 -10.39 -3.63 16.43
N SER A 13 -10.71 -4.78 15.83
CA SER A 13 -10.25 -5.14 14.48
C SER A 13 -10.81 -4.16 13.45
N ARG A 14 -9.95 -3.61 12.58
CA ARG A 14 -10.35 -2.71 11.48
C ARG A 14 -10.01 -3.33 10.14
N THR A 15 -11.02 -3.50 9.29
CA THR A 15 -10.84 -3.91 7.90
C THR A 15 -10.59 -2.69 7.04
N LYS A 16 -9.54 -2.71 6.22
CA LYS A 16 -9.17 -1.64 5.28
C LYS A 16 -8.94 -2.23 3.89
N VAL A 17 -9.48 -1.58 2.87
CA VAL A 17 -9.26 -1.95 1.47
C VAL A 17 -8.03 -1.21 0.97
N VAL A 18 -7.00 -1.95 0.55
CA VAL A 18 -5.76 -1.40 0.01
C VAL A 18 -5.69 -1.69 -1.48
N PHE A 19 -5.43 -0.65 -2.28
CA PHE A 19 -5.17 -0.82 -3.71
C PHE A 19 -3.67 -0.98 -3.94
N VAL A 20 -3.24 -2.14 -4.41
CA VAL A 20 -1.83 -2.45 -4.61
C VAL A 20 -1.46 -2.31 -6.09
N VAL A 21 -0.49 -1.45 -6.37
CA VAL A 21 0.13 -1.31 -7.69
C VAL A 21 1.43 -2.10 -7.68
N TRP A 22 1.43 -3.24 -8.36
CA TRP A 22 2.61 -4.08 -8.49
C TRP A 22 3.36 -3.75 -9.77
N CYS A 23 4.59 -3.23 -9.61
CA CYS A 23 5.44 -2.82 -10.71
C CYS A 23 6.90 -3.17 -10.41
N PRO A 24 7.32 -4.42 -10.68
CA PRO A 24 8.68 -4.86 -10.40
C PRO A 24 9.73 -3.93 -10.99
N SER A 25 10.84 -3.72 -10.28
CA SER A 25 11.93 -2.87 -10.79
C SER A 25 12.50 -3.34 -12.13
N THR A 26 12.40 -4.64 -12.41
CA THR A 26 12.88 -5.34 -13.62
C THR A 26 12.06 -5.06 -14.88
N VAL A 27 10.84 -4.51 -14.78
CA VAL A 27 10.01 -4.22 -15.95
C VAL A 27 10.56 -3.03 -16.75
N SER A 28 10.29 -3.02 -18.06
CA SER A 28 10.78 -1.96 -18.95
C SER A 28 10.17 -0.60 -18.60
N VAL A 29 10.88 0.48 -18.93
CA VAL A 29 10.41 1.86 -18.69
C VAL A 29 9.04 2.09 -19.33
N LYS A 30 8.83 1.58 -20.55
CA LYS A 30 7.55 1.67 -21.26
C LYS A 30 6.39 1.07 -20.44
N GLN A 31 6.59 -0.13 -19.91
CA GLN A 31 5.56 -0.81 -19.10
C GLN A 31 5.26 -0.06 -17.79
N LYS A 32 6.28 0.55 -17.16
CA LYS A 32 6.08 1.41 -15.97
C LYS A 32 5.15 2.58 -16.28
N PHE A 33 5.34 3.22 -17.44
CA PHE A 33 4.48 4.31 -17.90
C PHE A 33 3.06 3.86 -18.21
N GLU A 34 2.89 2.74 -18.91
CA GLU A 34 1.57 2.17 -19.23
C GLU A 34 0.79 1.82 -17.95
N LEU A 35 1.45 1.22 -16.96
CA LEU A 35 0.85 0.91 -15.67
C LEU A 35 0.47 2.20 -14.91
N ALA A 36 1.34 3.20 -14.88
CA ALA A 36 1.07 4.47 -14.21
C ALA A 36 -0.13 5.20 -14.83
N ALA A 37 -0.25 5.20 -16.16
CA ALA A 37 -1.39 5.78 -16.86
C ALA A 37 -2.70 5.06 -16.52
N THR A 38 -2.67 3.73 -16.45
CA THR A 38 -3.86 2.91 -16.19
C THR A 38 -4.28 2.94 -14.71
N THR A 39 -3.31 3.05 -13.81
CA THR A 39 -3.51 3.07 -12.35
C THR A 39 -4.51 4.15 -11.94
N LYS A 40 -4.43 5.34 -12.55
CA LYS A 40 -5.35 6.44 -12.26
C LYS A 40 -6.79 6.07 -12.59
N THR A 41 -7.03 5.57 -13.80
CA THR A 41 -8.36 5.18 -14.28
C THR A 41 -8.96 4.03 -13.47
N VAL A 42 -8.16 3.05 -13.09
CA VAL A 42 -8.63 1.93 -12.26
C VAL A 42 -9.00 2.42 -10.86
N LYS A 43 -8.16 3.26 -10.26
CA LYS A 43 -8.40 3.83 -8.92
C LYS A 43 -9.69 4.65 -8.87
N GLU A 44 -9.96 5.46 -9.90
CA GLU A 44 -11.18 6.27 -9.99
C GLU A 44 -12.47 5.42 -10.06
N LYS A 45 -12.39 4.19 -10.58
CA LYS A 45 -13.52 3.26 -10.63
C LYS A 45 -13.72 2.46 -9.35
N LEU A 46 -12.73 2.45 -8.46
CA LEU A 46 -12.74 1.67 -7.22
C LEU A 46 -13.08 2.56 -6.03
N ASN A 47 -14.36 2.58 -5.67
CA ASN A 47 -14.83 3.30 -4.49
C ASN A 47 -14.44 2.56 -3.20
N GLY A 48 -14.14 3.33 -2.14
CA GLY A 48 -13.84 2.78 -0.82
C GLY A 48 -12.41 2.29 -0.61
N ILE A 49 -11.47 2.59 -1.53
CA ILE A 49 -10.05 2.38 -1.29
C ILE A 49 -9.60 3.30 -0.14
N PHE A 50 -9.00 2.70 0.89
CA PHE A 50 -8.43 3.45 2.00
C PHE A 50 -7.06 4.04 1.63
N VAL A 51 -6.20 3.24 1.01
CA VAL A 51 -4.87 3.65 0.59
C VAL A 51 -4.41 2.93 -0.66
N THR A 52 -3.57 3.61 -1.44
CA THR A 52 -2.80 3.01 -2.53
C THR A 52 -1.38 2.70 -2.06
N HIS A 53 -0.93 1.46 -2.30
CA HIS A 53 0.42 1.00 -2.01
C HIS A 53 1.14 0.63 -3.31
N ASN A 54 2.28 1.26 -3.58
CA ASN A 54 3.09 0.94 -4.76
C ASN A 54 4.22 0.01 -4.35
N ALA A 55 4.32 -1.13 -5.01
CA ALA A 55 5.30 -2.17 -4.70
C ALA A 55 6.17 -2.45 -5.92
N THR A 56 7.49 -2.44 -5.71
CA THR A 56 8.51 -2.64 -6.75
C THR A 56 9.36 -3.89 -6.53
N SER A 57 9.27 -4.47 -5.34
CA SER A 57 9.99 -5.65 -4.90
C SER A 57 9.14 -6.49 -3.96
N LYS A 58 9.55 -7.75 -3.74
CA LYS A 58 8.84 -8.66 -2.81
C LYS A 58 8.76 -8.09 -1.38
N ALA A 59 9.80 -7.38 -0.95
CA ALA A 59 9.84 -6.76 0.38
C ALA A 59 8.74 -5.69 0.57
N ASP A 60 8.26 -5.08 -0.51
CA ASP A 60 7.17 -4.12 -0.46
C ASP A 60 5.80 -4.81 -0.23
N LEU A 61 5.70 -6.12 -0.45
CA LEU A 61 4.48 -6.92 -0.30
C LEU A 61 4.40 -7.65 1.04
N GLU A 62 5.30 -7.35 1.97
CA GLU A 62 5.26 -7.92 3.32
C GLU A 62 4.13 -7.29 4.14
N GLU A 63 3.47 -8.10 4.97
CA GLU A 63 2.32 -7.67 5.79
C GLU A 63 2.62 -6.41 6.59
N GLN A 64 3.81 -6.36 7.21
CA GLN A 64 4.26 -5.22 7.99
C GLN A 64 4.21 -3.91 7.20
N ARG A 65 4.54 -3.92 5.90
CA ARG A 65 4.50 -2.73 5.05
C ARG A 65 3.08 -2.22 4.84
N PHE A 66 2.11 -3.12 4.67
CA PHE A 66 0.71 -2.74 4.55
C PHE A 66 0.15 -2.17 5.86
N VAL A 67 0.51 -2.77 7.00
CA VAL A 67 0.10 -2.29 8.32
C VAL A 67 0.70 -0.91 8.60
N GLU A 68 2.01 -0.74 8.41
CA GLU A 68 2.72 0.55 8.54
C GLU A 68 2.06 1.62 7.67
N ARG A 69 1.73 1.26 6.42
CA ARG A 69 1.11 2.17 5.46
C ARG A 69 -0.29 2.61 5.92
N CYS A 70 -1.12 1.67 6.36
CA CYS A 70 -2.44 1.97 6.90
C CYS A 70 -2.36 2.86 8.14
N LEU A 71 -1.44 2.56 9.07
CA LEU A 71 -1.23 3.35 10.29
C LEU A 71 -0.74 4.77 9.97
N SER A 72 0.13 4.94 8.97
CA SER A 72 0.67 6.25 8.57
C SER A 72 -0.39 7.26 8.13
N ILE A 73 -1.54 6.77 7.63
CA ILE A 73 -2.65 7.62 7.14
C ILE A 73 -3.68 7.89 8.23
N MET A 74 -3.71 7.09 9.29
CA MET A 74 -4.64 7.23 10.41
C MET A 74 -4.12 8.15 11.53
N LYS A 75 -2.85 8.59 11.45
CA LYS A 75 -2.28 9.61 12.33
C LYS A 75 -2.77 10.99 11.92
#